data_AF-A0A8U0A9X5-F1
#
_entry.id   AF-A0A8U0A9X5-F1
#
_cell.length_a   1.000
_cell.length_b   1.000
_cell.length_c   1.000
_cell.angle_alpha   90.00
_cell.angle_beta   90.00
_cell.angle_gamma   90.00
#
_symmetry.space_group_name_H-M   'P 1'
#
loop_
_entity.id
_entity.type
_entity.pdbx_description
1 polymer ?
#
loop_
_entity_poly.entity_id
_entity_poly.type
_entity_poly.pdbx_seq_one_letter_code
_entity_poly.pdbx_strand_id
1 'polypeptide(L)'
;MTVFKGGEAIKGFLEEFDSWLSESVTVYLLGGSAMTVRGLKDQTEDIDLAVGIVSEFEHVYQTLTSEGFTVVDEPTESFESVGKTVELYHDGHGFRIDIFERQIVGKVWITDRMHDRAEEFWTGSFVTAFILSDEDMFLLKSVSGGDLASGRRRDIEDMRKYAQRGLDYESILTEMDEQRPFNTGTTEARQIRDRSHPLFTVEMAVNSLSGLPDTFTDRIAAFATEFEIEYTVLGAVDDGINDIEAIRERVLANVRALSDDQASAADEAIDRLIAKQVLERDGDTIRLR
;
A
#
# COMPACT_ATOMS: atom_id res chain seq x y z
N MET A 1 -4.58 -26.09 -6.98
CA MET A 1 -4.88 -24.66 -7.09
C MET A 1 -5.16 -24.36 -8.54
N THR A 2 -6.29 -23.73 -8.83
CA THR A 2 -6.67 -23.25 -10.16
C THR A 2 -5.73 -22.12 -10.56
N VAL A 3 -5.44 -22.01 -11.85
CA VAL A 3 -4.47 -21.06 -12.39
C VAL A 3 -5.12 -20.33 -13.55
N PHE A 4 -5.09 -19.00 -13.51
CA PHE A 4 -5.61 -18.13 -14.55
C PHE A 4 -4.49 -17.83 -15.55
N LYS A 5 -4.71 -18.18 -16.83
CA LYS A 5 -3.74 -17.99 -17.91
C LYS A 5 -4.24 -16.96 -18.91
N GLY A 6 -3.56 -15.82 -18.98
CA GLY A 6 -3.92 -14.69 -19.83
C GLY A 6 -5.25 -14.01 -19.45
N GLY A 7 -5.56 -12.93 -20.16
CA GLY A 7 -6.74 -12.09 -19.87
C GLY A 7 -8.09 -12.81 -20.05
N GLU A 8 -8.19 -13.79 -20.95
CA GLU A 8 -9.45 -14.52 -21.19
C GLU A 8 -9.89 -15.34 -19.98
N ALA A 9 -8.95 -15.93 -19.22
CA ALA A 9 -9.29 -16.62 -17.98
C ALA A 9 -9.82 -15.65 -16.91
N ILE A 10 -9.27 -14.43 -16.85
CA ILE A 10 -9.74 -13.38 -15.95
C ILE A 10 -11.13 -12.89 -16.37
N LYS A 11 -11.38 -12.71 -17.68
CA LYS A 11 -12.72 -12.36 -18.18
C LYS A 11 -13.76 -13.43 -17.84
N GLY A 12 -13.42 -14.71 -18.00
CA GLY A 12 -14.31 -15.80 -17.62
C GLY A 12 -14.68 -15.78 -16.13
N PHE A 13 -13.72 -15.45 -15.26
CA PHE A 13 -14.01 -15.20 -13.84
C PHE A 13 -14.92 -13.97 -13.64
N LEU A 14 -14.65 -12.84 -14.32
CA LEU A 14 -15.46 -11.64 -14.20
C LEU A 14 -16.89 -11.84 -14.69
N GLU A 15 -17.09 -12.62 -15.76
CA GLU A 15 -18.41 -13.03 -16.25
C GLU A 15 -19.18 -13.85 -15.21
N GLU A 16 -18.50 -14.79 -14.54
CA GLU A 16 -19.10 -15.58 -13.47
C GLU A 16 -19.43 -14.70 -12.25
N PHE A 17 -18.48 -13.87 -11.83
CA PHE A 17 -18.60 -12.93 -10.72
C PHE A 17 -19.74 -11.92 -10.93
N ASP A 18 -19.89 -11.39 -12.16
CA ASP A 18 -21.01 -10.52 -12.56
C ASP A 18 -22.35 -11.20 -12.36
N SER A 19 -22.45 -12.50 -12.65
CA SER A 19 -23.70 -13.26 -12.51
C SER A 19 -24.12 -13.50 -11.06
N TRP A 20 -23.20 -13.36 -10.10
CA TRP A 20 -23.46 -13.52 -8.66
C TRP A 20 -23.96 -12.23 -8.01
N LEU A 21 -23.72 -11.08 -8.63
CA LEU A 21 -24.04 -9.78 -8.05
C LEU A 21 -25.46 -9.33 -8.39
N SER A 22 -26.02 -8.51 -7.51
CA SER A 22 -27.37 -7.93 -7.66
C SER A 22 -27.36 -6.41 -7.81
N GLU A 23 -26.22 -5.77 -7.51
CA GLU A 23 -26.00 -4.33 -7.61
C GLU A 23 -24.69 -4.07 -8.34
N SER A 24 -24.61 -2.92 -9.01
CA SER A 24 -23.40 -2.59 -9.77
C SER A 24 -22.23 -2.22 -8.86
N VAL A 25 -21.03 -2.67 -9.20
CA VAL A 25 -19.79 -2.44 -8.47
C VAL A 25 -18.65 -2.09 -9.41
N THR A 26 -17.75 -1.22 -8.95
CA THR A 26 -16.50 -0.92 -9.65
C THR A 26 -15.33 -1.60 -8.94
N VAL A 27 -14.62 -2.46 -9.66
CA VAL A 27 -13.46 -3.19 -9.13
C VAL A 27 -12.19 -2.85 -9.87
N TYR A 28 -11.06 -2.85 -9.16
CA TYR A 28 -9.72 -2.70 -9.72
C TYR A 28 -8.99 -4.03 -9.60
N LEU A 29 -8.63 -4.62 -10.74
CA LEU A 29 -7.73 -5.77 -10.76
C LEU A 29 -6.33 -5.29 -10.35
N LEU A 30 -5.73 -5.98 -9.40
CA LEU A 30 -4.40 -5.65 -8.87
C LEU A 30 -3.42 -6.82 -9.07
N GLY A 31 -2.25 -6.73 -8.43
CA GLY A 31 -1.32 -7.83 -8.26
C GLY A 31 -1.07 -8.70 -9.50
N GLY A 32 -1.23 -10.01 -9.35
CA GLY A 32 -0.96 -10.97 -10.41
C GLY A 32 -2.01 -10.95 -11.52
N SER A 33 -3.26 -10.65 -11.19
CA SER A 33 -4.37 -10.61 -12.14
C SER A 33 -4.20 -9.49 -13.15
N ALA A 34 -3.93 -8.26 -12.70
CA ALA A 34 -3.62 -7.11 -13.56
C ALA A 34 -2.42 -7.37 -14.49
N MET A 35 -1.34 -7.93 -13.94
CA MET A 35 -0.15 -8.26 -14.72
C MET A 35 -0.41 -9.32 -15.78
N THR A 36 -1.25 -10.31 -15.47
CA THR A 36 -1.63 -11.36 -16.42
C THR A 36 -2.47 -10.79 -17.56
N VAL A 37 -3.40 -9.88 -17.27
CA VAL A 37 -4.17 -9.17 -18.29
C VAL A 37 -3.26 -8.34 -19.20
N ARG A 38 -2.26 -7.64 -18.64
CA ARG A 38 -1.29 -6.84 -19.40
C ARG A 38 -0.22 -7.67 -20.13
N GLY A 39 -0.25 -9.00 -20.05
CA GLY A 39 0.76 -9.88 -20.65
C GLY A 39 2.14 -9.78 -20.00
N LEU A 40 2.22 -9.27 -18.76
CA LEU A 40 3.47 -9.18 -17.98
C LEU A 40 3.72 -10.44 -17.14
N LYS A 41 2.70 -11.27 -16.97
CA LYS A 41 2.78 -12.62 -16.40
C LYS A 41 2.01 -13.59 -17.28
N ASP A 42 2.54 -14.80 -17.41
CA ASP A 42 1.87 -15.88 -18.15
C ASP A 42 0.63 -16.38 -17.40
N GLN A 43 0.68 -16.33 -16.06
CA GLN A 43 -0.38 -16.82 -15.20
C GLN A 43 -0.39 -16.19 -13.80
N THR A 44 -1.55 -16.26 -13.14
CA THR A 44 -1.74 -15.98 -11.71
C THR A 44 -2.51 -17.11 -11.03
N GLU A 45 -2.27 -17.28 -9.74
CA GLU A 45 -2.92 -18.29 -8.88
C GLU A 45 -4.09 -17.70 -8.08
N ASP A 46 -4.08 -16.37 -7.93
CA ASP A 46 -5.04 -15.61 -7.13
C ASP A 46 -5.63 -14.45 -7.96
N ILE A 47 -6.81 -13.99 -7.55
CA ILE A 47 -7.46 -12.79 -8.07
C ILE A 47 -7.40 -11.69 -7.01
N ASP A 48 -6.67 -10.62 -7.29
CA ASP A 48 -6.63 -9.44 -6.43
C ASP A 48 -7.67 -8.40 -6.91
N LEU A 49 -8.60 -7.98 -6.04
CA LEU A 49 -9.63 -6.97 -6.32
C LEU A 49 -9.62 -5.86 -5.26
N ALA A 50 -9.41 -4.62 -5.67
CA ALA A 50 -9.76 -3.49 -4.82
C ALA A 50 -11.12 -2.90 -5.18
N VAL A 51 -11.85 -2.44 -4.17
CA VAL A 51 -13.15 -1.78 -4.31
C VAL A 51 -13.07 -0.41 -3.66
N GLY A 52 -13.37 0.64 -4.43
CA GLY A 52 -13.21 2.03 -3.99
C GLY A 52 -14.32 2.54 -3.06
N ILE A 53 -15.43 1.80 -2.93
CA ILE A 53 -16.61 2.21 -2.18
C ILE A 53 -16.95 1.15 -1.13
N VAL A 54 -17.15 1.60 0.12
CA VAL A 54 -17.39 0.71 1.29
C VAL A 54 -18.63 -0.17 1.10
N SER A 55 -19.73 0.40 0.63
CA SER A 55 -20.97 -0.36 0.41
C SER A 55 -20.83 -1.40 -0.69
N GLU A 56 -20.07 -1.08 -1.75
CA GLU A 56 -19.75 -2.05 -2.81
C GLU A 56 -18.85 -3.16 -2.28
N PHE A 57 -17.86 -2.84 -1.44
CA PHE A 57 -17.01 -3.85 -0.80
C PHE A 57 -17.83 -4.83 0.03
N GLU A 58 -18.74 -4.34 0.88
CA GLU A 58 -19.59 -5.20 1.69
C GLU A 58 -20.50 -6.07 0.83
N HIS A 59 -21.06 -5.52 -0.25
CA HIS A 59 -21.85 -6.30 -1.22
C HIS A 59 -21.01 -7.42 -1.84
N VAL A 60 -19.82 -7.11 -2.36
CA VAL A 60 -18.89 -8.08 -2.94
C VAL A 60 -18.51 -9.17 -1.93
N TYR A 61 -18.15 -8.78 -0.70
CA TYR A 61 -17.78 -9.72 0.35
C TYR A 61 -18.92 -10.68 0.72
N GLN A 62 -20.14 -10.15 0.90
CA GLN A 62 -21.32 -10.97 1.17
C GLN A 62 -21.66 -11.90 0.01
N THR A 63 -21.55 -11.43 -1.23
CA THR A 63 -21.78 -12.26 -2.42
C THR A 63 -20.77 -13.39 -2.49
N LEU A 64 -19.46 -13.11 -2.39
CA LEU A 64 -18.43 -14.15 -2.43
C LEU A 64 -18.61 -15.19 -1.32
N THR A 65 -18.92 -14.76 -0.09
CA THR A 65 -19.16 -15.71 1.01
C THR A 65 -20.43 -16.54 0.80
N SER A 66 -21.48 -15.99 0.20
CA SER A 66 -22.69 -16.72 -0.17
C SER A 66 -22.47 -17.76 -1.27
N GLU A 67 -21.54 -17.49 -2.20
CA GLU A 67 -21.11 -18.42 -3.24
C GLU A 67 -20.10 -19.47 -2.72
N GLY A 68 -19.80 -19.49 -1.42
CA GLY A 68 -19.02 -20.55 -0.79
C GLY A 68 -17.53 -20.24 -0.58
N PHE A 69 -17.10 -19.00 -0.83
CA PHE A 69 -15.76 -18.57 -0.43
C PHE A 69 -15.66 -18.45 1.10
N THR A 70 -14.60 -18.99 1.68
CA THR A 70 -14.32 -18.91 3.12
C THR A 70 -13.14 -18.00 3.40
N VAL A 71 -13.23 -17.20 4.46
CA VAL A 71 -12.15 -16.35 4.95
C VAL A 71 -10.96 -17.19 5.40
N VAL A 72 -9.80 -16.90 4.82
CA VAL A 72 -8.50 -17.50 5.17
C VAL A 72 -7.72 -16.59 6.10
N ASP A 73 -7.73 -15.28 5.83
CA ASP A 73 -7.02 -14.28 6.62
C ASP A 73 -7.69 -12.89 6.51
N GLU A 74 -7.46 -12.05 7.51
CA GLU A 74 -7.94 -10.66 7.56
C GLU A 74 -6.79 -9.71 7.95
N PRO A 75 -5.85 -9.41 7.01
CA PRO A 75 -4.60 -8.72 7.33
C PRO A 75 -4.75 -7.36 8.01
N THR A 76 -5.88 -6.68 7.83
CA THR A 76 -6.14 -5.36 8.42
C THR A 76 -7.10 -5.37 9.60
N GLU A 77 -7.54 -6.54 10.11
CA GLU A 77 -8.47 -6.63 11.25
C GLU A 77 -7.95 -5.87 12.48
N SER A 78 -6.63 -5.90 12.70
CA SER A 78 -5.97 -5.24 13.83
C SER A 78 -5.62 -3.76 13.62
N PHE A 79 -5.99 -3.17 12.48
CA PHE A 79 -5.70 -1.78 12.16
C PHE A 79 -6.95 -0.91 12.32
N GLU A 80 -6.75 0.28 12.90
CA GLU A 80 -7.82 1.26 13.06
C GLU A 80 -7.84 2.23 11.87
N SER A 81 -9.05 2.66 11.49
CA SER A 81 -9.26 3.72 10.49
C SER A 81 -8.65 3.45 9.10
N VAL A 82 -8.41 2.18 8.78
CA VAL A 82 -8.04 1.69 7.44
C VAL A 82 -9.18 0.88 6.86
N GLY A 83 -9.14 0.63 5.56
CA GLY A 83 -10.08 -0.31 4.94
C GLY A 83 -9.76 -1.78 5.23
N LYS A 84 -10.81 -2.60 5.14
CA LYS A 84 -10.72 -4.05 5.32
C LYS A 84 -9.98 -4.72 4.16
N THR A 85 -9.04 -5.61 4.47
CA THR A 85 -8.46 -6.58 3.53
C THR A 85 -8.88 -7.97 3.97
N VAL A 86 -9.39 -8.77 3.04
CA VAL A 86 -9.81 -10.15 3.31
C VAL A 86 -9.27 -11.07 2.24
N GLU A 87 -8.62 -12.14 2.66
CA GLU A 87 -8.21 -13.24 1.79
C GLU A 87 -9.27 -14.35 1.86
N LEU A 88 -9.81 -14.73 0.71
CA LEU A 88 -10.91 -15.67 0.56
C LEU A 88 -10.48 -16.87 -0.29
N TYR A 89 -10.82 -18.08 0.13
CA TYR A 89 -10.57 -19.30 -0.66
C TYR A 89 -11.85 -20.08 -0.89
N HIS A 90 -12.00 -20.64 -2.09
CA HIS A 90 -13.12 -21.52 -2.40
C HIS A 90 -12.61 -22.90 -2.80
N ASP A 91 -12.93 -23.93 -2.00
CA ASP A 91 -12.48 -25.32 -2.22
C ASP A 91 -12.91 -25.88 -3.58
N GLY A 92 -14.18 -25.68 -3.96
CA GLY A 92 -14.74 -26.15 -5.23
C GLY A 92 -14.10 -25.52 -6.48
N HIS A 93 -13.93 -24.19 -6.50
CA HIS A 93 -13.26 -23.48 -7.59
C HIS A 93 -11.73 -23.61 -7.54
N GLY A 94 -11.14 -23.83 -6.36
CA GLY A 94 -9.74 -24.11 -6.14
C GLY A 94 -8.79 -22.91 -6.24
N PHE A 95 -9.27 -21.67 -6.14
CA PHE A 95 -8.46 -20.45 -6.16
C PHE A 95 -8.78 -19.49 -5.00
N ARG A 96 -7.89 -18.52 -4.79
CA ARG A 96 -8.02 -17.47 -3.77
C ARG A 96 -8.40 -16.13 -4.40
N ILE A 97 -9.19 -15.34 -3.68
CA ILE A 97 -9.48 -13.94 -3.98
C ILE A 97 -9.00 -13.09 -2.81
N ASP A 98 -8.17 -12.10 -3.09
CA ASP A 98 -7.77 -11.09 -2.12
C ASP A 98 -8.59 -9.83 -2.40
N ILE A 99 -9.49 -9.45 -1.50
CA ILE A 99 -10.33 -8.25 -1.64
C ILE A 99 -9.84 -7.12 -0.72
N PHE A 100 -9.73 -5.92 -1.28
CA PHE A 100 -9.24 -4.73 -0.59
C PHE A 100 -10.29 -3.62 -0.61
N GLU A 101 -10.74 -3.16 0.56
CA GLU A 101 -11.62 -2.01 0.70
C GLU A 101 -10.78 -0.73 0.68
N ARG A 102 -10.82 0.06 -0.39
CA ARG A 102 -10.22 1.41 -0.54
C ARG A 102 -8.70 1.54 -0.36
N GLN A 103 -8.07 0.72 0.46
CA GLN A 103 -6.67 0.80 0.83
C GLN A 103 -6.03 -0.59 0.80
N ILE A 104 -4.85 -0.67 0.22
CA ILE A 104 -4.12 -1.93 0.03
C ILE A 104 -3.36 -2.24 1.31
N VAL A 105 -3.87 -3.20 2.08
CA VAL A 105 -3.28 -3.72 3.34
C VAL A 105 -2.95 -2.61 4.34
N GLY A 106 -3.80 -1.59 4.44
CA GLY A 106 -3.59 -0.47 5.36
C GLY A 106 -2.42 0.45 4.96
N LYS A 107 -1.97 0.44 3.69
CA LYS A 107 -0.77 1.18 3.25
C LYS A 107 -1.05 2.25 2.21
N VAL A 108 -1.52 1.88 1.02
CA VAL A 108 -1.75 2.81 -0.11
C VAL A 108 -3.23 2.86 -0.45
N TRP A 109 -3.78 4.06 -0.64
CA TRP A 109 -5.18 4.27 -1.00
C TRP A 109 -5.38 4.16 -2.52
N ILE A 110 -6.52 3.60 -2.92
CA ILE A 110 -7.06 3.73 -4.28
C ILE A 110 -7.74 5.09 -4.36
N THR A 111 -7.03 6.07 -4.92
CA THR A 111 -7.48 7.47 -5.00
C THR A 111 -8.25 7.75 -6.29
N ASP A 112 -9.00 8.86 -6.32
CA ASP A 112 -9.66 9.34 -7.54
C ASP A 112 -8.64 9.58 -8.67
N ARG A 113 -7.43 10.04 -8.35
CA ARG A 113 -6.34 10.20 -9.34
C ARG A 113 -5.89 8.87 -9.94
N MET A 114 -5.83 7.81 -9.14
CA MET A 114 -5.54 6.46 -9.64
C MET A 114 -6.68 5.97 -10.54
N HIS A 115 -7.94 6.25 -10.17
CA HIS A 115 -9.11 5.96 -11.00
C HIS A 115 -9.06 6.68 -12.34
N ASP A 116 -8.76 8.00 -12.35
CA ASP A 116 -8.69 8.81 -13.56
C ASP A 116 -7.67 8.30 -14.59
N ARG A 117 -6.61 7.63 -14.11
CA ARG A 117 -5.57 6.99 -14.94
C ARG A 117 -5.85 5.53 -15.25
N ALA A 118 -6.87 4.93 -14.65
CA ALA A 118 -7.17 3.51 -14.82
C ALA A 118 -7.80 3.24 -16.19
N GLU A 119 -7.54 2.05 -16.73
CA GLU A 119 -8.08 1.59 -18.00
C GLU A 119 -9.21 0.59 -17.74
N GLU A 120 -10.36 0.80 -18.39
CA GLU A 120 -11.44 -0.20 -18.39
C GLU A 120 -10.97 -1.47 -19.10
N PHE A 121 -11.03 -2.59 -18.39
CA PHE A 121 -10.66 -3.89 -18.93
C PHE A 121 -11.86 -4.71 -19.36
N TRP A 122 -12.94 -4.67 -18.58
CA TRP A 122 -14.12 -5.50 -18.79
C TRP A 122 -15.35 -4.86 -18.14
N THR A 123 -16.50 -5.00 -18.79
CA THR A 123 -17.78 -4.46 -18.32
C THR A 123 -18.90 -5.47 -18.56
N GLY A 124 -19.66 -5.75 -17.50
CA GLY A 124 -20.81 -6.64 -17.45
C GLY A 124 -22.10 -5.91 -17.12
N SER A 125 -23.06 -6.64 -16.54
CA SER A 125 -24.33 -6.05 -16.10
C SER A 125 -24.20 -5.33 -14.76
N PHE A 126 -23.35 -5.85 -13.88
CA PHE A 126 -23.12 -5.40 -12.52
C PHE A 126 -21.65 -5.03 -12.28
N VAL A 127 -20.69 -5.69 -12.91
CA VAL A 127 -19.27 -5.44 -12.66
C VAL A 127 -18.67 -4.58 -13.77
N THR A 128 -17.99 -3.51 -13.37
CA THR A 128 -17.02 -2.81 -14.23
C THR A 128 -15.63 -2.99 -13.63
N ALA A 129 -14.75 -3.65 -14.38
CA ALA A 129 -13.40 -3.97 -13.95
C ALA A 129 -12.37 -3.06 -14.64
N PHE A 130 -11.54 -2.41 -13.83
CA PHE A 130 -10.46 -1.54 -14.26
C PHE A 130 -9.09 -2.13 -13.94
N ILE A 131 -8.07 -1.64 -14.62
CA ILE A 131 -6.66 -1.89 -14.31
C ILE A 131 -5.98 -0.54 -14.09
N LEU A 132 -5.32 -0.39 -12.94
CA LEU A 132 -4.58 0.83 -12.63
C LEU A 132 -3.42 1.06 -13.59
N SER A 133 -2.94 2.30 -13.71
CA SER A 133 -1.79 2.65 -14.55
C SER A 133 -0.52 1.83 -14.20
N ASP A 134 0.46 1.79 -15.11
CA ASP A 134 1.72 1.09 -14.83
C ASP A 134 2.47 1.73 -13.63
N GLU A 135 2.35 3.04 -13.48
CA GLU A 135 2.88 3.84 -12.37
C GLU A 135 2.26 3.45 -11.03
N ASP A 136 0.94 3.37 -10.97
CA ASP A 136 0.20 3.00 -9.75
C ASP A 136 0.47 1.54 -9.37
N MET A 137 0.53 0.65 -10.36
CA MET A 137 0.91 -0.74 -10.14
C MET A 137 2.35 -0.88 -9.63
N PHE A 138 3.29 -0.06 -10.13
CA PHE A 138 4.65 -0.01 -9.60
C PHE A 138 4.66 0.42 -8.13
N LEU A 139 3.87 1.44 -7.75
CA LEU A 139 3.75 1.90 -6.36
C LEU A 139 3.17 0.82 -5.44
N LEU A 140 2.10 0.14 -5.85
CA LEU A 140 1.51 -0.94 -5.05
C LEU A 140 2.49 -2.11 -4.86
N LYS A 141 3.28 -2.43 -5.89
CA LYS A 141 4.31 -3.46 -5.84
C LYS A 141 5.51 -3.06 -4.98
N SER A 142 5.91 -1.79 -4.96
CA SER A 142 7.03 -1.33 -4.14
C SER A 142 6.73 -1.45 -2.65
N VAL A 143 5.52 -1.08 -2.25
CA VAL A 143 5.04 -1.23 -0.86
C VAL A 143 4.98 -2.69 -0.42
N SER A 144 4.62 -3.59 -1.33
CA SER A 144 4.56 -5.02 -1.06
C SER A 144 5.93 -5.70 -1.05
N GLY A 145 6.80 -5.35 -2.01
CA GLY A 145 8.11 -5.98 -2.21
C GLY A 145 9.18 -5.56 -1.19
N GLY A 146 9.08 -4.35 -0.65
CA GLY A 146 9.97 -3.87 0.41
C GLY A 146 9.52 -4.24 1.82
N ASP A 147 8.34 -4.82 1.97
CA ASP A 147 7.87 -5.35 3.25
C ASP A 147 8.64 -6.63 3.60
N LEU A 148 9.64 -6.45 4.45
CA LEU A 148 10.55 -7.51 4.90
C LEU A 148 9.81 -8.66 5.62
N ALA A 149 8.70 -8.36 6.30
CA ALA A 149 7.92 -9.38 7.01
C ALA A 149 7.14 -10.28 6.04
N SER A 150 6.72 -9.74 4.89
CA SER A 150 5.95 -10.48 3.90
C SER A 150 6.78 -11.47 3.07
N GLY A 151 8.10 -11.29 2.99
CA GLY A 151 8.99 -12.14 2.18
C GLY A 151 8.74 -12.07 0.66
N ARG A 152 7.97 -11.07 0.18
CA ARG A 152 7.51 -10.95 -1.21
C ARG A 152 8.57 -10.43 -2.19
N ARG A 153 9.73 -11.11 -2.25
CA ARG A 153 10.80 -10.80 -3.22
C ARG A 153 10.35 -10.83 -4.69
N ARG A 154 9.31 -11.61 -5.00
CA ARG A 154 8.70 -11.68 -6.34
C ARG A 154 8.14 -10.33 -6.80
N ASP A 155 7.69 -9.47 -5.89
CA ASP A 155 7.17 -8.16 -6.26
C ASP A 155 8.28 -7.21 -6.76
N ILE A 156 9.53 -7.39 -6.35
CA ILE A 156 10.68 -6.66 -6.91
C ILE A 156 10.91 -7.01 -8.39
N GLU A 157 10.69 -8.28 -8.76
CA GLU A 157 10.77 -8.70 -10.17
C GLU A 157 9.61 -8.12 -10.99
N ASP A 158 8.42 -8.02 -10.40
CA ASP A 158 7.27 -7.38 -11.01
C ASP A 158 7.52 -5.87 -11.23
N MET A 159 8.10 -5.18 -10.25
CA MET A 159 8.51 -3.77 -10.41
C MET A 159 9.50 -3.58 -11.56
N ARG A 160 10.46 -4.50 -11.78
CA ARG A 160 11.39 -4.42 -12.92
C ARG A 160 10.65 -4.43 -14.25
N LYS A 161 9.62 -5.27 -14.37
CA LYS A 161 8.81 -5.36 -15.61
C LYS A 161 8.09 -4.05 -15.89
N TYR A 162 7.52 -3.41 -14.86
CA TYR A 162 6.90 -2.10 -15.00
C TYR A 162 7.92 -1.01 -15.35
N ALA A 163 9.05 -0.94 -14.64
CA ALA A 163 10.11 0.04 -14.92
C ALA A 163 10.63 -0.04 -16.37
N GLN A 164 10.71 -1.24 -16.94
CA GLN A 164 11.13 -1.46 -18.34
C GLN A 164 10.12 -0.95 -19.38
N ARG A 165 8.87 -0.67 -18.99
CA ARG A 165 7.85 -0.11 -19.88
C ARG A 165 7.95 1.41 -20.04
N GLY A 166 8.81 2.06 -19.26
CA GLY A 166 9.02 3.50 -19.30
C GLY A 166 7.95 4.25 -18.50
N LEU A 167 8.13 4.28 -17.18
CA LEU A 167 7.19 4.90 -16.24
C LEU A 167 7.37 6.42 -16.17
N ASP A 168 6.27 7.11 -15.92
CA ASP A 168 6.29 8.49 -15.41
C ASP A 168 6.53 8.50 -13.89
N TYR A 169 7.80 8.60 -13.51
CA TYR A 169 8.22 8.61 -12.10
C TYR A 169 7.71 9.82 -11.31
N GLU A 170 7.44 10.96 -11.96
CA GLU A 170 6.90 12.14 -11.28
C GLU A 170 5.44 11.91 -10.84
N SER A 171 4.66 11.17 -11.64
CA SER A 171 3.31 10.76 -11.25
C SER A 171 3.32 9.86 -9.99
N ILE A 172 4.31 8.97 -9.87
CA ILE A 172 4.50 8.12 -8.68
C ILE A 172 4.84 8.98 -7.45
N LEU A 173 5.78 9.91 -7.59
CA LEU A 173 6.18 10.81 -6.50
C LEU A 173 5.00 11.70 -6.05
N THR A 174 4.26 12.25 -7.01
CA THR A 174 3.08 13.08 -6.74
C THR A 174 2.03 12.28 -5.99
N GLU A 175 1.74 11.04 -6.41
CA GLU A 175 0.77 10.18 -5.73
C GLU A 175 1.23 9.85 -4.30
N MET A 176 2.52 9.56 -4.10
CA MET A 176 3.08 9.35 -2.78
C MET A 176 2.93 10.59 -1.90
N ASP A 177 3.25 11.79 -2.41
CA ASP A 177 3.16 13.04 -1.65
C ASP A 177 1.72 13.34 -1.22
N GLU A 178 0.79 13.24 -2.16
CA GLU A 178 -0.62 13.57 -1.96
C GLU A 178 -1.36 12.58 -1.06
N GLN A 179 -0.86 11.35 -0.91
CA GLN A 179 -1.40 10.38 0.03
C GLN A 179 -0.89 10.56 1.46
N ARG A 180 0.04 11.49 1.72
CA ARG A 180 0.59 11.68 3.07
C ARG A 180 -0.30 12.58 3.94
N PRO A 181 -0.52 12.23 5.22
CA PRO A 181 -0.05 10.99 5.85
C PRO A 181 -0.86 9.76 5.37
N PHE A 182 -0.19 8.63 5.17
CA PHE A 182 -0.84 7.41 4.68
C PHE A 182 -1.88 6.87 5.67
N ASN A 183 -1.55 6.94 6.96
CA ASN A 183 -2.41 6.60 8.07
C ASN A 183 -2.28 7.62 9.21
N THR A 184 -3.07 7.40 10.27
CA THR A 184 -3.04 8.21 11.49
C THR A 184 -3.15 7.32 12.73
N GLY A 185 -2.92 7.90 13.91
CA GLY A 185 -3.15 7.27 15.20
C GLY A 185 -2.31 6.01 15.42
N THR A 186 -2.94 5.00 15.99
CA THR A 186 -2.30 3.74 16.40
C THR A 186 -1.74 2.96 15.20
N THR A 187 -2.44 2.96 14.06
CA THR A 187 -2.00 2.29 12.83
C THR A 187 -0.69 2.89 12.31
N GLU A 188 -0.63 4.23 12.19
CA GLU A 188 0.59 4.93 11.75
C GLU A 188 1.77 4.63 12.71
N ALA A 189 1.53 4.77 14.02
CA ALA A 189 2.54 4.53 15.03
C ALA A 189 3.07 3.09 14.98
N ARG A 190 2.17 2.11 14.79
CA ARG A 190 2.53 0.69 14.66
C ARG A 190 3.37 0.45 13.41
N GLN A 191 2.95 0.97 12.25
CA GLN A 191 3.69 0.79 11.00
C GLN A 191 5.09 1.42 11.04
N ILE A 192 5.24 2.54 11.75
CA ILE A 192 6.55 3.13 11.97
C ILE A 192 7.43 2.20 12.80
N ARG A 193 6.94 1.73 13.96
CA ARG A 193 7.69 0.81 14.84
C ARG A 193 8.08 -0.49 14.16
N ASP A 194 7.15 -1.07 13.43
CA ASP A 194 7.32 -2.36 12.75
C ASP A 194 8.17 -2.23 11.47
N ARG A 195 8.53 -0.99 11.08
CA ARG A 195 9.18 -0.68 9.78
C ARG A 195 8.41 -1.28 8.61
N SER A 196 7.08 -1.22 8.67
CA SER A 196 6.17 -1.66 7.62
C SER A 196 5.49 -0.49 6.91
N HIS A 197 5.79 0.74 7.33
CA HIS A 197 5.29 2.00 6.76
C HIS A 197 5.63 2.15 5.27
N PRO A 198 4.72 2.71 4.44
CA PRO A 198 4.90 2.83 2.99
C PRO A 198 6.25 3.43 2.60
N LEU A 199 6.63 4.59 3.15
CA LEU A 199 7.87 5.28 2.76
C LEU A 199 9.13 4.41 2.92
N PHE A 200 9.22 3.63 3.99
CA PHE A 200 10.32 2.72 4.21
C PHE A 200 10.28 1.53 3.24
N THR A 201 9.10 0.92 3.07
CA THR A 201 8.97 -0.23 2.16
C THR A 201 9.23 0.15 0.70
N VAL A 202 8.75 1.30 0.23
CA VAL A 202 9.03 1.80 -1.11
C VAL A 202 10.53 2.00 -1.31
N GLU A 203 11.21 2.64 -0.35
CA GLU A 203 12.66 2.87 -0.43
C GLU A 203 13.45 1.57 -0.49
N MET A 204 13.14 0.60 0.38
CA MET A 204 13.76 -0.73 0.37
C MET A 204 13.58 -1.44 -0.98
N ALA A 205 12.39 -1.33 -1.58
CA ALA A 205 12.11 -1.92 -2.88
C ALA A 205 12.84 -1.22 -4.02
N VAL A 206 12.83 0.12 -4.04
CA VAL A 206 13.51 0.96 -5.04
C VAL A 206 15.02 0.74 -5.00
N ASN A 207 15.63 0.66 -3.81
CA ASN A 207 17.05 0.37 -3.62
C ASN A 207 17.45 -1.04 -4.08
N SER A 208 16.48 -1.94 -4.27
CA SER A 208 16.71 -3.29 -4.83
C SER A 208 16.69 -3.32 -6.37
N LEU A 209 16.42 -2.18 -7.00
CA LEU A 209 16.42 -1.97 -8.44
C LEU A 209 17.63 -1.16 -8.89
N SER A 210 18.02 -1.35 -10.14
CA SER A 210 19.11 -0.62 -10.78
C SER A 210 18.59 0.08 -12.04
N GLY A 211 19.17 1.23 -12.38
CA GLY A 211 18.83 1.95 -13.62
C GLY A 211 17.56 2.78 -13.53
N LEU A 212 17.07 3.05 -12.31
CA LEU A 212 16.05 4.07 -12.06
C LEU A 212 16.69 5.47 -12.14
N PRO A 213 15.93 6.52 -12.49
CA PRO A 213 16.48 7.88 -12.53
C PRO A 213 16.92 8.38 -11.16
N ASP A 214 18.07 9.05 -11.10
CA ASP A 214 18.62 9.60 -9.84
C ASP A 214 17.62 10.57 -9.17
N THR A 215 16.93 11.41 -9.95
CA THR A 215 15.91 12.34 -9.42
C THR A 215 14.78 11.64 -8.68
N PHE A 216 14.38 10.46 -9.17
CA PHE A 216 13.36 9.64 -8.53
C PHE A 216 13.90 8.99 -7.26
N THR A 217 15.06 8.34 -7.34
CA THR A 217 15.66 7.65 -6.17
C THR A 217 16.03 8.62 -5.06
N ASP A 218 16.48 9.82 -5.39
CA ASP A 218 16.83 10.87 -4.43
C ASP A 218 15.58 11.37 -3.67
N ARG A 219 14.43 11.52 -4.35
CA ARG A 219 13.18 11.87 -3.67
C ARG A 219 12.64 10.75 -2.79
N ILE A 220 12.73 9.50 -3.24
CA ILE A 220 12.38 8.35 -2.41
C ILE A 220 13.26 8.30 -1.15
N ALA A 221 14.57 8.52 -1.29
CA ALA A 221 15.49 8.58 -0.15
C ALA A 221 15.17 9.73 0.81
N ALA A 222 14.74 10.89 0.29
CA ALA A 222 14.30 12.00 1.13
C ALA A 222 13.04 11.64 1.94
N PHE A 223 12.05 10.98 1.33
CA PHE A 223 10.88 10.47 2.07
C PHE A 223 11.25 9.43 3.13
N ALA A 224 12.19 8.54 2.80
CA ALA A 224 12.69 7.55 3.76
C ALA A 224 13.40 8.21 4.94
N THR A 225 14.17 9.29 4.69
CA THR A 225 14.80 10.08 5.74
C THR A 225 13.75 10.70 6.66
N GLU A 226 12.65 11.26 6.12
CA GLU A 226 11.55 11.77 6.95
C GLU A 226 10.96 10.67 7.84
N PHE A 227 10.81 9.45 7.32
CA PHE A 227 10.40 8.28 8.09
C PHE A 227 11.43 7.89 9.16
N GLU A 228 12.73 7.86 8.84
CA GLU A 228 13.79 7.49 9.79
C GLU A 228 13.84 8.44 11.00
N ILE A 229 13.58 9.73 10.77
CA ILE A 229 13.47 10.71 11.84
C ILE A 229 12.27 10.42 12.72
N GLU A 230 11.08 10.20 12.14
CA GLU A 230 9.87 9.87 12.90
C GLU A 230 10.02 8.56 13.68
N TYR A 231 10.64 7.55 13.08
CA TYR A 231 11.02 6.30 13.73
C TYR A 231 11.93 6.54 14.94
N THR A 232 12.93 7.43 14.80
CA THR A 232 13.85 7.76 15.89
C THR A 232 13.16 8.55 17.01
N VAL A 233 12.26 9.48 16.68
CA VAL A 233 11.43 10.21 17.65
C VAL A 233 10.56 9.25 18.44
N LEU A 234 9.82 8.35 17.77
CA LEU A 234 8.97 7.38 18.46
C LEU A 234 9.79 6.41 19.32
N GLY A 235 10.93 5.94 18.82
CA GLY A 235 11.84 5.11 19.61
C GLY A 235 12.37 5.81 20.86
N ALA A 236 12.59 7.13 20.81
CA ALA A 236 12.98 7.92 21.98
C ALA A 236 11.86 7.99 23.03
N VAL A 237 10.62 8.25 22.58
CA VAL A 237 9.43 8.28 23.46
C VAL A 237 9.16 6.91 24.07
N ASP A 238 9.29 5.83 23.30
CA ASP A 238 9.14 4.45 23.78
C ASP A 238 10.20 4.11 24.86
N ASP A 239 11.40 4.70 24.77
CA ASP A 239 12.45 4.62 25.79
C ASP A 239 12.23 5.56 27.00
N GLY A 240 11.12 6.29 27.03
CA GLY A 240 10.74 7.21 28.10
C GLY A 240 11.40 8.61 28.00
N ILE A 241 12.02 8.94 26.87
CA ILE A 241 12.56 10.28 26.61
C ILE A 241 11.43 11.13 26.04
N ASN A 242 10.93 12.05 26.85
CA ASN A 242 9.78 12.90 26.50
C ASN A 242 10.16 14.37 26.29
N ASP A 243 11.36 14.78 26.68
CA ASP A 243 11.87 16.14 26.53
C ASP A 243 12.31 16.40 25.07
N ILE A 244 11.84 17.49 24.47
CA ILE A 244 12.07 17.78 23.05
C ILE A 244 13.56 18.01 22.76
N GLU A 245 14.32 18.64 23.65
CA GLU A 245 15.76 18.88 23.46
C GLU A 245 16.52 17.56 23.44
N ALA A 246 16.25 16.67 24.39
CA ALA A 246 16.84 15.33 24.42
C ALA A 246 16.49 14.49 23.18
N ILE A 247 15.28 14.64 22.65
CA ILE A 247 14.85 13.95 21.41
C ILE A 247 15.60 14.50 20.19
N ARG A 248 15.80 15.82 20.09
CA ARG A 248 16.59 16.43 19.01
C ARG A 248 18.02 15.88 18.98
N GLU A 249 18.68 15.84 20.13
CA GLU A 249 20.03 15.28 20.25
C GLU A 249 20.05 13.81 19.80
N ARG A 250 19.04 13.03 20.19
CA ARG A 250 18.94 11.62 19.80
C ARG A 250 18.71 11.45 18.29
N VAL A 251 17.88 12.28 17.67
CA VAL A 251 17.65 12.28 16.22
C VAL A 251 18.96 12.58 15.48
N LEU A 252 19.64 13.67 15.82
CA LEU A 252 20.91 14.07 15.18
C LEU A 252 21.99 13.01 15.35
N ALA A 253 22.02 12.31 16.49
CA ALA A 253 23.00 11.26 16.74
C ALA A 253 22.75 9.95 15.95
N ASN A 254 21.52 9.68 15.52
CA ASN A 254 21.14 8.37 14.95
C ASN A 254 20.75 8.41 13.47
N VAL A 255 20.27 9.54 12.95
CA VAL A 255 19.87 9.66 11.54
C VAL A 255 21.05 10.14 10.71
N ARG A 256 21.68 9.23 9.96
CA ARG A 256 22.93 9.48 9.24
C ARG A 256 22.84 10.52 8.13
N ALA A 257 21.65 10.66 7.55
CA ALA A 257 21.40 11.62 6.47
C ALA A 257 21.37 13.06 6.98
N LEU A 258 21.22 13.29 8.29
CA LEU A 258 21.18 14.62 8.87
C LEU A 258 22.59 15.16 9.16
N SER A 259 22.79 16.44 8.87
CA SER A 259 23.93 17.23 9.32
C SER A 259 23.58 18.06 10.56
N ASP A 260 24.61 18.52 11.29
CA ASP A 260 24.47 19.27 12.55
C ASP A 260 23.64 20.57 12.43
N ASP A 261 23.48 21.12 11.22
CA ASP A 261 22.70 22.32 10.92
C ASP A 261 21.21 22.05 10.66
N GLN A 262 20.78 20.78 10.62
CA GLN A 262 19.38 20.39 10.40
C GLN A 262 18.60 20.16 11.71
N ALA A 263 18.87 20.99 12.73
CA ALA A 263 18.25 20.88 14.04
C ALA A 263 16.71 20.99 14.01
N SER A 264 16.12 21.63 12.99
CA SER A 264 14.64 21.73 12.83
C SER A 264 13.99 20.43 12.38
N ALA A 265 14.74 19.48 11.80
CA ALA A 265 14.17 18.27 11.21
C ALA A 265 13.46 17.38 12.25
N ALA A 266 13.98 17.36 13.48
CA ALA A 266 13.33 16.68 14.60
C ALA A 266 12.03 17.37 15.04
N ASP A 267 12.00 18.70 15.06
CA ASP A 267 10.79 19.46 15.39
C ASP A 267 9.69 19.25 14.34
N GLU A 268 10.06 19.32 13.06
CA GLU A 268 9.14 19.06 11.95
C GLU A 268 8.58 17.63 12.01
N ALA A 269 9.40 16.65 12.39
CA ALA A 269 8.94 15.27 12.58
C ALA A 269 7.98 15.13 13.78
N ILE A 270 8.25 15.82 14.90
CA ILE A 270 7.33 15.88 16.04
C ILE A 270 6.00 16.49 15.61
N ASP A 271 6.02 17.61 14.89
CA ASP A 271 4.82 18.27 14.39
C ASP A 271 4.03 17.37 13.43
N ARG A 272 4.71 16.63 12.54
CA ARG A 272 4.07 15.63 11.68
C ARG A 272 3.43 14.51 12.50
N LEU A 273 4.12 13.96 13.49
CA LEU A 273 3.57 12.91 14.36
C LEU A 273 2.37 13.38 15.20
N ILE A 274 2.35 14.65 15.61
CA ILE A 274 1.19 15.28 16.26
C ILE A 274 0.03 15.43 15.26
N ALA A 275 0.29 15.92 14.04
CA ALA A 275 -0.72 16.04 13.00
C ALA A 275 -1.30 14.67 12.60
N LYS A 276 -0.47 13.64 12.58
CA LYS A 276 -0.84 12.23 12.41
C LYS A 276 -1.56 11.63 13.61
N GLN A 277 -1.78 12.38 14.68
CA GLN A 277 -2.44 11.92 15.91
C GLN A 277 -1.70 10.78 16.65
N VAL A 278 -0.39 10.65 16.43
CA VAL A 278 0.47 9.67 17.12
C VAL A 278 0.97 10.21 18.46
N LEU A 279 1.34 11.49 18.47
CA LEU A 279 1.86 12.18 19.64
C LEU A 279 0.95 13.33 20.06
N GLU A 280 1.11 13.76 21.30
CA GLU A 280 0.63 15.04 21.79
C GLU A 280 1.75 15.78 22.53
N ARG A 281 1.67 17.11 22.53
CA ARG A 281 2.67 18.02 23.11
C ARG A 281 2.11 18.77 24.31
N ASP A 282 2.90 18.80 25.38
CA ASP A 282 2.66 19.62 26.58
C ASP A 282 3.93 20.41 26.91
N GLY A 283 3.92 21.70 26.54
CA GLY A 283 5.09 22.58 26.64
C GLY A 283 6.29 22.05 25.85
N ASP A 284 7.37 21.76 26.56
CA ASP A 284 8.64 21.25 26.02
C ASP A 284 8.72 19.72 26.09
N THR A 285 7.60 19.04 26.38
CA THR A 285 7.52 17.59 26.43
C THR A 285 6.50 17.04 25.43
N ILE A 286 6.72 15.80 24.99
CA ILE A 286 5.81 15.04 24.14
C ILE A 286 5.52 13.66 24.73
N ARG A 287 4.35 13.11 24.41
CA ARG A 287 3.96 11.74 24.79
C ARG A 287 3.08 11.11 23.72
N LEU A 288 2.97 9.78 23.75
CA LEU A 288 2.00 9.06 22.94
C LEU A 288 0.58 9.48 23.30
N ARG A 289 -0.25 9.61 22.27
CA ARG A 289 -1.69 9.86 22.42
C ARG A 289 -2.44 8.60 22.81
#